data_AF-A0AAD6PZ16-F1
#
_entry.id   AF-A0AAD6PZ16-F1
#
_cell.length_a   1.000
_cell.length_b   1.000
_cell.length_c   1.000
_cell.angle_alpha   90.00
_cell.angle_beta   90.00
_cell.angle_gamma   90.00
#
_symmetry.space_group_name_H-M   'P 1'
#
loop_
_entity.id
_entity.type
_entity.pdbx_description
1 polymer ?
#
loop_
_entity_poly.entity_id
_entity_poly.type
_entity_poly.pdbx_seq_one_letter_code
_entity_poly.pdbx_strand_id
1 'polypeptide(L)'
;MQLNAVSKEKQTEKRGINTVNLETIKENQVLLLEKTTAAAMEEQNPASQSHRSTEQLQDNAELEHQYGCEHYRRRCKIRAPCCNQIFSCRHCHNEATSSLSNPKDRHEIVRHDIKQVICSVCNTEQEVAQVCNKCGVKMGEYFCDICKFYDDDTRKQQFHCDSCGICRLVKRLSLYI
;
A
#
# COMPACT_ATOMS: atom_id res chain seq x y z
N MET A 1 49.50 26.80 -54.24
CA MET A 1 48.11 26.34 -54.44
C MET A 1 47.20 27.54 -54.38
N GLN A 2 46.28 27.58 -55.35
CA GLN A 2 45.50 28.72 -55.81
C GLN A 2 44.21 28.94 -54.99
N LEU A 3 43.85 30.22 -54.89
CA LEU A 3 42.50 30.80 -55.05
C LEU A 3 41.47 30.68 -53.90
N ASN A 4 41.15 31.88 -53.40
CA ASN A 4 39.85 32.55 -53.43
C ASN A 4 38.76 32.26 -52.37
N ALA A 5 38.35 33.39 -51.79
CA ALA A 5 37.11 33.69 -51.10
C ALA A 5 35.85 33.42 -51.93
N VAL A 6 34.69 33.32 -51.26
CA VAL A 6 33.36 33.91 -51.56
C VAL A 6 32.41 33.42 -50.43
N SER A 7 31.99 34.28 -49.49
CA SER A 7 30.79 35.15 -49.48
C SER A 7 29.43 34.44 -49.46
N LYS A 8 28.56 34.89 -48.52
CA LYS A 8 27.08 34.91 -48.56
C LYS A 8 26.40 33.53 -48.46
N GLU A 9 25.27 33.32 -47.78
CA GLU A 9 24.04 34.11 -47.78
C GLU A 9 23.11 33.65 -46.63
N LYS A 10 22.36 34.58 -46.05
CA LYS A 10 21.19 34.30 -45.20
C LYS A 10 20.07 33.74 -46.07
N GLN A 11 19.41 32.66 -45.65
CA GLN A 11 18.07 32.33 -46.11
C GLN A 11 17.11 32.24 -44.92
N THR A 12 16.24 33.23 -44.86
CA THR A 12 14.96 33.22 -44.17
C THR A 12 13.94 32.49 -45.03
N GLU A 13 13.20 31.53 -44.49
CA GLU A 13 12.00 31.00 -45.14
C GLU A 13 10.83 30.86 -44.16
N LYS A 14 9.64 31.04 -44.71
CA LYS A 14 8.49 31.72 -44.12
C LYS A 14 7.52 30.76 -43.43
N ARG A 15 6.77 31.33 -42.48
CA ARG A 15 5.58 30.74 -41.83
C ARG A 15 4.54 30.33 -42.88
N GLY A 16 4.21 29.04 -42.94
CA GLY A 16 3.02 28.52 -43.61
C GLY A 16 1.89 28.33 -42.59
N ILE A 17 0.78 29.03 -42.80
CA ILE A 17 -0.46 28.88 -42.05
C ILE A 17 -1.18 27.65 -42.62
N ASN A 18 -1.35 26.59 -41.83
CA ASN A 18 -2.22 25.47 -42.19
C ASN A 18 -3.67 25.89 -41.95
N THR A 19 -4.37 26.26 -43.02
CA THR A 19 -5.83 26.41 -43.02
C THR A 19 -6.46 25.03 -42.97
N VAL A 20 -6.98 24.65 -41.80
CA VAL A 20 -7.83 23.46 -41.62
C VAL A 20 -9.15 23.65 -42.39
N ASN A 21 -9.54 22.61 -43.15
CA ASN A 21 -10.70 22.58 -44.05
C ASN A 21 -12.02 22.78 -43.26
N LEU A 22 -12.81 23.78 -43.66
CA LEU A 22 -14.10 24.17 -43.07
C LEU A 22 -15.22 23.14 -43.27
N GLU A 23 -15.01 22.12 -44.10
CA GLU A 23 -15.99 21.04 -44.34
C GLU A 23 -16.02 20.02 -43.18
N THR A 24 -14.88 19.73 -42.55
CA THR A 24 -14.75 18.76 -41.45
C THR A 24 -15.36 19.26 -40.12
N ILE A 25 -15.57 20.58 -39.99
CA ILE A 25 -16.19 21.19 -38.80
C ILE A 25 -17.72 21.06 -38.86
N LYS A 26 -18.33 21.10 -40.05
CA LYS A 26 -19.78 21.03 -40.20
C LYS A 26 -20.34 19.63 -39.94
N GLU A 27 -19.61 18.59 -40.32
CA GLU A 27 -20.03 17.19 -40.09
C GLU A 27 -19.99 16.81 -38.60
N ASN A 28 -19.01 17.32 -37.85
CA ASN A 28 -18.91 17.08 -36.40
C ASN A 28 -19.98 17.82 -35.57
N GLN A 29 -20.57 18.89 -36.12
CA GLN A 29 -21.61 19.67 -35.41
C GLN A 29 -22.99 18.99 -35.45
N VAL A 30 -23.27 18.17 -36.48
CA VAL A 30 -24.53 17.42 -36.60
C VAL A 30 -24.60 16.24 -35.61
N LEU A 31 -23.47 15.56 -35.36
CA LEU A 31 -23.40 14.39 -34.47
C LEU A 31 -23.55 14.72 -32.97
N LEU A 32 -23.35 15.99 -32.58
CA LEU A 32 -23.41 16.43 -31.17
C LEU A 32 -24.83 16.80 -30.74
N LEU A 33 -25.69 17.24 -31.67
CA LEU A 33 -27.07 17.68 -31.39
C LEU A 33 -28.06 16.51 -31.19
N GLU A 34 -27.83 15.38 -31.86
CA GLU A 34 -28.71 14.20 -31.75
C GLU A 34 -28.49 13.40 -30.45
N LYS A 35 -27.31 13.53 -29.82
CA LYS A 35 -27.01 12.85 -28.55
C LYS A 35 -27.57 13.59 -27.33
N THR A 36 -27.87 14.88 -27.47
CA THR A 36 -28.34 15.73 -26.38
C THR A 36 -29.85 15.69 -26.13
N THR A 37 -30.65 15.14 -27.05
CA THR A 37 -32.12 15.06 -26.90
C THR A 37 -32.62 13.78 -26.21
N ALA A 38 -31.74 12.79 -25.97
CA ALA A 38 -32.11 11.54 -25.30
C ALA A 38 -32.11 11.61 -23.76
N ALA A 39 -31.69 12.73 -23.17
CA ALA A 39 -31.37 12.83 -21.74
C ALA A 39 -32.45 13.52 -20.87
N ALA A 40 -33.66 13.79 -21.37
CA ALA A 40 -34.60 14.65 -20.64
C ALA A 40 -36.09 14.27 -20.72
N MET A 41 -36.48 13.07 -20.23
CA MET A 41 -37.85 12.66 -19.80
C MET A 41 -37.64 11.37 -18.94
N GLU A 42 -38.01 11.16 -17.66
CA GLU A 42 -39.10 11.60 -16.79
C GLU A 42 -38.72 11.43 -15.29
N GLU A 43 -39.36 12.21 -14.42
CA GLU A 43 -39.31 12.11 -12.96
C GLU A 43 -40.66 11.55 -12.40
N GLN A 44 -40.58 10.66 -11.40
CA GLN A 44 -41.56 10.33 -10.32
C GLN A 44 -42.76 9.38 -10.56
N ASN A 45 -42.68 8.14 -10.01
CA ASN A 45 -43.79 7.47 -9.27
C ASN A 45 -43.24 6.36 -8.33
N PRO A 46 -43.67 6.22 -7.05
CA PRO A 46 -43.03 5.38 -6.04
C PRO A 46 -43.74 4.02 -5.91
N ALA A 47 -43.35 3.03 -6.69
CA ALA A 47 -43.73 1.63 -6.47
C ALA A 47 -42.88 0.67 -7.31
N SER A 48 -41.69 0.32 -6.83
CA SER A 48 -41.08 -1.01 -7.05
C SER A 48 -39.72 -1.08 -6.36
N GLN A 49 -39.69 -1.81 -5.26
CA GLN A 49 -38.47 -2.21 -4.56
C GLN A 49 -37.69 -3.21 -5.44
N SER A 50 -36.46 -2.87 -5.80
CA SER A 50 -35.46 -3.85 -6.22
C SER A 50 -34.07 -3.49 -5.68
N HIS A 51 -33.84 -3.99 -4.47
CA HIS A 51 -32.61 -4.70 -4.08
C HIS A 51 -31.27 -4.08 -4.52
N ARG A 52 -30.92 -2.92 -3.97
CA ARG A 52 -29.54 -2.43 -3.95
C ARG A 52 -29.08 -2.25 -2.50
N SER A 53 -28.70 -3.34 -1.84
CA SER A 53 -27.99 -3.29 -0.55
C SER A 53 -27.75 -4.69 0.03
N THR A 54 -26.60 -5.31 -0.26
CA THR A 54 -25.91 -6.20 0.72
C THR A 54 -24.51 -6.64 0.29
N GLU A 55 -24.19 -6.70 -1.00
CA GLU A 55 -22.94 -7.35 -1.44
C GLU A 55 -21.66 -6.52 -1.24
N GLN A 56 -21.75 -5.21 -1.01
CA GLN A 56 -20.55 -4.35 -0.85
C GLN A 56 -20.08 -4.12 0.60
N LEU A 57 -20.76 -4.72 1.58
CA LEU A 57 -20.36 -4.61 3.00
C LEU A 57 -19.79 -5.92 3.56
N GLN A 58 -19.94 -7.03 2.85
CA GLN A 58 -19.55 -8.36 3.33
C GLN A 58 -18.09 -8.73 3.00
N ASP A 59 -17.47 -8.07 2.02
CA ASP A 59 -16.05 -8.33 1.65
C ASP A 59 -15.02 -7.71 2.61
N ASN A 60 -15.41 -6.74 3.44
CA ASN A 60 -14.45 -6.03 4.30
C ASN A 60 -14.05 -6.81 5.57
N ALA A 61 -14.87 -7.76 6.04
CA ALA A 61 -14.60 -8.50 7.27
C ALA A 61 -13.64 -9.69 7.05
N GLU A 62 -13.62 -10.26 5.84
CA GLU A 62 -12.81 -11.45 5.52
C GLU A 62 -11.35 -11.08 5.18
N LEU A 63 -11.12 -9.88 4.62
CA LEU A 63 -9.79 -9.30 4.42
C LEU A 63 -9.05 -9.02 5.74
N GLU A 64 -9.78 -8.83 6.84
CA GLU A 64 -9.20 -8.36 8.08
C GLU A 64 -8.34 -9.43 8.79
N HIS A 65 -8.60 -10.71 8.57
CA HIS A 65 -7.87 -11.83 9.18
C HIS A 65 -6.79 -12.45 8.29
N GLN A 66 -6.53 -11.88 7.11
CA GLN A 66 -5.61 -12.51 6.15
C GLN A 66 -4.12 -12.36 6.50
N TYR A 67 -3.76 -11.35 7.30
CA TYR A 67 -2.34 -10.98 7.49
C TYR A 67 -1.82 -11.25 8.90
N GLY A 68 -0.62 -11.83 8.97
CA GLY A 68 0.11 -12.07 10.20
C GLY A 68 0.64 -13.50 10.29
N CYS A 69 0.65 -14.03 11.50
CA CYS A 69 1.03 -15.39 11.86
C CYS A 69 0.31 -15.78 13.16
N GLU A 70 0.49 -17.01 13.62
CA GLU A 70 -0.09 -17.47 14.90
C GLU A 70 0.39 -16.66 16.11
N HIS A 71 1.57 -16.04 16.03
CA HIS A 71 2.09 -15.22 17.12
C HIS A 71 1.41 -13.85 17.20
N TYR A 72 1.23 -13.18 16.05
CA TYR A 72 0.75 -11.80 15.94
C TYR A 72 -0.09 -11.58 14.69
N ARG A 73 -1.20 -10.85 14.82
CA ARG A 73 -1.98 -10.35 13.68
C ARG A 73 -1.39 -9.02 13.24
N ARG A 74 -0.93 -8.88 12.01
CA ARG A 74 -0.24 -7.67 11.55
C ARG A 74 -0.15 -7.60 10.04
N ARG A 75 -0.10 -6.39 9.49
CA ARG A 75 -0.05 -6.15 8.04
C ARG A 75 1.36 -5.85 7.54
N CYS A 76 2.38 -6.39 8.19
CA CYS A 76 3.78 -6.34 7.73
C CYS A 76 4.59 -7.60 8.06
N LYS A 77 5.61 -7.86 7.23
CA LYS A 77 6.71 -8.81 7.47
C LYS A 77 7.95 -8.03 7.90
N ILE A 78 8.90 -8.69 8.56
CA ILE A 78 10.19 -8.10 8.95
C ILE A 78 11.30 -8.61 8.04
N ARG A 79 12.28 -7.77 7.75
CA ARG A 79 13.58 -8.21 7.26
C ARG A 79 14.50 -8.45 8.44
N ALA A 80 14.91 -9.70 8.61
CA ALA A 80 15.77 -10.12 9.72
C ALA A 80 17.18 -9.51 9.55
N PRO A 81 17.67 -8.68 10.48
CA PRO A 81 18.97 -8.01 10.32
C PRO A 81 20.16 -8.98 10.36
N CYS A 82 19.99 -10.14 10.99
CA CYS A 82 21.02 -11.18 11.13
C CYS A 82 21.31 -11.94 9.82
N CYS A 83 20.31 -12.11 8.94
CA CYS A 83 20.43 -12.98 7.77
C CYS A 83 19.74 -12.43 6.49
N ASN A 84 19.17 -11.22 6.56
CA ASN A 84 18.43 -10.53 5.49
C ASN A 84 17.21 -11.26 4.92
N GLN A 85 16.80 -12.37 5.54
CA GLN A 85 15.61 -13.11 5.17
C GLN A 85 14.34 -12.42 5.67
N ILE A 86 13.21 -12.68 4.99
CA ILE A 86 11.91 -12.09 5.32
C ILE A 86 11.09 -13.07 6.13
N PHE A 87 10.56 -12.62 7.26
CA PHE A 87 9.70 -13.44 8.12
C PHE A 87 8.43 -12.73 8.55
N SER A 88 7.37 -13.51 8.77
CA SER A 88 6.10 -12.99 9.27
C SER A 88 6.20 -12.42 10.66
N CYS A 89 7.15 -12.83 11.51
CA CYS A 89 7.55 -12.17 12.76
C CYS A 89 8.88 -12.71 13.29
N ARG A 90 9.37 -12.18 14.42
CA ARG A 90 10.62 -12.65 15.04
C ARG A 90 10.52 -14.08 15.59
N HIS A 91 9.35 -14.51 16.05
CA HIS A 91 9.15 -15.87 16.55
C HIS A 91 9.19 -16.86 15.39
N CYS A 92 8.48 -16.57 14.28
CA CYS A 92 8.60 -17.35 13.06
C CYS A 92 10.05 -17.50 12.58
N HIS A 93 10.84 -16.42 12.65
CA HIS A 93 12.27 -16.48 12.34
C HIS A 93 13.00 -17.44 13.30
N ASN A 94 12.91 -17.19 14.61
CA ASN A 94 13.66 -17.96 15.61
C ASN A 94 13.29 -19.45 15.61
N GLU A 95 12.02 -19.78 15.37
CA GLU A 95 11.56 -21.16 15.20
C GLU A 95 12.20 -21.83 13.98
N ALA A 96 12.20 -21.14 12.83
CA ALA A 96 12.81 -21.64 11.59
C ALA A 96 14.32 -21.84 11.75
N THR A 97 15.02 -20.89 12.36
CA THR A 97 16.48 -20.95 12.53
C THR A 97 16.90 -21.93 13.62
N SER A 98 16.10 -22.12 14.68
CA SER A 98 16.38 -23.10 15.73
C SER A 98 16.37 -24.54 15.22
N SER A 99 15.61 -24.80 14.16
CA SER A 99 15.44 -26.13 13.54
C SER A 99 16.52 -26.47 12.52
N LEU A 100 17.51 -25.58 12.28
CA LEU A 100 18.58 -25.82 11.32
C LEU A 100 19.52 -26.93 11.79
N SER A 101 19.93 -27.77 10.84
CA SER A 101 20.79 -28.94 11.05
C SER A 101 22.19 -28.55 11.53
N ASN A 102 22.78 -27.51 10.93
CA ASN A 102 24.06 -26.96 11.33
C ASN A 102 23.87 -26.02 12.54
N PRO A 103 24.44 -26.34 13.72
CA PRO A 103 24.31 -25.50 14.91
C PRO A 103 24.86 -24.08 14.74
N LYS A 104 25.84 -23.88 13.86
CA LYS A 104 26.43 -22.55 13.60
C LYS A 104 25.47 -21.61 12.87
N ASP A 105 24.47 -22.16 12.17
CA ASP A 105 23.48 -21.37 11.44
C ASP A 105 22.26 -21.04 12.33
N ARG A 106 22.20 -21.56 13.56
CA ARG A 106 21.15 -21.24 14.52
C ARG A 106 21.40 -19.86 15.12
N HIS A 107 20.41 -18.99 15.03
CA HIS A 107 20.51 -17.62 15.51
C HIS A 107 19.13 -17.03 15.76
N GLU A 108 19.07 -15.96 16.54
CA GLU A 108 17.83 -15.25 16.84
C GLU A 108 17.91 -13.79 16.43
N ILE A 109 16.75 -13.18 16.17
CA ILE A 109 16.67 -11.75 15.95
C ILE A 109 16.79 -10.99 17.27
N VAL A 110 17.74 -10.07 17.33
CA VAL A 110 17.75 -8.98 18.31
C VAL A 110 16.66 -7.98 17.90
N ARG A 111 15.56 -7.95 18.66
CA ARG A 111 14.33 -7.22 18.30
C ARG A 111 14.53 -5.73 17.96
N HIS A 112 15.47 -5.07 18.65
CA HIS A 112 15.74 -3.64 18.49
C HIS A 112 16.50 -3.31 17.19
N ASP A 113 17.13 -4.31 16.57
CA ASP A 113 17.96 -4.13 15.38
C ASP A 113 17.16 -4.20 14.07
N ILE A 114 15.86 -4.48 14.15
CA ILE A 114 14.98 -4.49 12.98
C ILE A 114 14.81 -3.05 12.48
N LYS A 115 15.28 -2.80 11.25
CA LYS A 115 15.17 -1.50 10.58
C LYS A 115 14.17 -1.50 9.42
N GLN A 116 13.99 -2.64 8.77
CA GLN A 116 13.21 -2.75 7.54
C GLN A 116 12.00 -3.68 7.71
N VAL A 117 10.86 -3.25 7.18
CA VAL A 117 9.60 -4.00 7.15
C VAL A 117 9.02 -3.99 5.74
N ILE A 118 8.26 -5.03 5.42
CA ILE A 118 7.60 -5.20 4.12
C ILE A 118 6.09 -5.18 4.37
N CYS A 119 5.39 -4.22 3.78
CA CYS A 119 3.93 -4.13 3.89
C CYS A 119 3.28 -5.38 3.27
N SER A 120 2.45 -6.09 4.04
CA SER A 120 1.77 -7.30 3.56
C SER A 120 0.64 -7.00 2.56
N VAL A 121 0.17 -5.76 2.49
CA VAL A 121 -0.91 -5.33 1.59
C VAL A 121 -0.38 -4.96 0.21
N CYS A 122 0.70 -4.17 0.14
CA CYS A 122 1.21 -3.65 -1.14
C CYS A 122 2.65 -4.06 -1.47
N ASN A 123 3.27 -4.91 -0.64
CA ASN A 123 4.64 -5.44 -0.78
C ASN A 123 5.76 -4.37 -0.81
N THR A 124 5.47 -3.16 -0.34
CA THR A 124 6.51 -2.11 -0.23
C THR A 124 7.42 -2.42 0.94
N GLU A 125 8.72 -2.47 0.65
CA GLU A 125 9.76 -2.45 1.67
C GLU A 125 10.06 -1.01 2.10
N GLN A 126 10.17 -0.79 3.41
CA GLN A 126 10.37 0.52 4.00
C GLN A 126 11.04 0.41 5.37
N GLU A 127 11.59 1.54 5.83
CA GLU A 127 12.00 1.70 7.23
C GLU A 127 10.82 1.47 8.18
N VAL A 128 11.14 1.02 9.40
CA VAL A 128 10.14 0.79 10.45
C VAL A 128 9.32 2.04 10.70
N ALA A 129 8.03 1.91 10.47
CA ALA A 129 7.00 2.89 10.79
C ALA A 129 5.69 2.14 11.02
N GLN A 130 4.71 2.77 11.68
CA GLN A 130 3.37 2.18 11.84
C GLN A 130 2.61 2.12 10.52
N VAL A 131 2.78 3.13 9.66
CA VAL A 131 1.98 3.32 8.45
C VAL A 131 2.83 3.01 7.22
N CYS A 132 2.25 2.29 6.26
CA CYS A 132 2.92 2.05 5.00
C CYS A 132 3.07 3.35 4.20
N ASN A 133 4.29 3.66 3.74
CA ASN A 133 4.57 4.89 3.01
C ASN A 133 3.99 4.93 1.59
N LYS A 134 3.62 3.76 1.02
CA LYS A 134 3.05 3.65 -0.32
C LYS A 134 1.53 3.58 -0.32
N CYS A 135 0.93 2.70 0.48
CA CYS A 135 -0.53 2.50 0.48
C CYS A 135 -1.27 3.12 1.67
N GLY A 136 -0.56 3.70 2.64
CA GLY A 136 -1.17 4.37 3.79
C GLY A 136 -1.82 3.44 4.82
N VAL A 137 -1.76 2.12 4.66
CA VAL A 137 -2.33 1.19 5.64
C VAL A 137 -1.55 1.22 6.95
N LYS A 138 -2.25 1.14 8.09
CA LYS A 138 -1.63 0.84 9.38
C LYS A 138 -1.20 -0.63 9.40
N MET A 139 0.08 -0.88 9.62
CA MET A 139 0.67 -2.21 9.64
C MET A 139 0.48 -2.94 10.99
N GLY A 140 0.02 -2.23 12.01
CA GLY A 140 -0.44 -2.75 13.28
C GLY A 140 -1.31 -1.69 13.98
N GLU A 141 -2.45 -2.08 14.53
CA GLU A 141 -3.27 -1.18 15.37
C GLU A 141 -2.49 -0.75 16.62
N TYR A 142 -1.85 -1.71 17.30
CA TYR A 142 -0.79 -1.42 18.26
C TYR A 142 0.57 -1.42 17.55
N PHE A 143 1.35 -0.36 17.75
CA PHE A 143 2.71 -0.25 17.30
C PHE A 143 3.61 0.29 18.41
N CYS A 144 4.76 -0.35 18.61
CA CYS A 144 5.82 0.15 19.47
C CYS A 144 7.10 0.30 18.66
N ASP A 145 7.52 1.55 18.44
CA ASP A 145 8.74 1.84 17.70
C ASP A 145 9.99 1.35 18.43
N ILE A 146 10.03 1.44 19.76
CA ILE A 146 11.18 0.98 20.54
C ILE A 146 11.39 -0.53 20.32
N CYS A 147 10.35 -1.34 20.50
CA CYS A 147 10.44 -2.79 20.37
C CYS A 147 10.27 -3.31 18.93
N LYS A 148 10.02 -2.42 17.96
CA LYS A 148 9.70 -2.77 16.56
C LYS A 148 8.54 -3.78 16.48
N PHE A 149 7.52 -3.57 17.32
CA PHE A 149 6.42 -4.51 17.56
C PHE A 149 5.10 -4.01 16.96
N TYR A 150 4.36 -4.92 16.33
CA TYR A 150 3.11 -4.67 15.61
C TYR A 150 2.10 -5.77 15.97
N ASP A 151 0.90 -5.39 16.38
CA ASP A 151 -0.20 -6.33 16.62
C ASP A 151 -1.55 -5.62 16.40
N ASP A 152 -2.42 -6.21 15.61
CA ASP A 152 -3.80 -5.75 15.41
C ASP A 152 -4.72 -6.24 16.54
N ASP A 153 -4.31 -7.27 17.30
CA ASP A 153 -5.09 -7.76 18.44
C ASP A 153 -4.90 -6.90 19.70
N THR A 154 -5.49 -5.71 19.71
CA THR A 154 -5.41 -4.76 20.84
C THR A 154 -6.13 -5.23 22.11
N ARG A 155 -6.93 -6.30 22.04
CA ARG A 155 -7.61 -6.88 23.21
C ARG A 155 -6.63 -7.45 24.24
N LYS A 156 -5.40 -7.78 23.81
CA LYS A 156 -4.32 -8.21 24.70
C LYS A 156 -3.78 -7.08 25.57
N GLN A 157 -4.21 -5.82 25.31
CA GLN A 157 -3.84 -4.63 26.09
C GLN A 157 -2.31 -4.54 26.23
N GLN A 158 -1.63 -4.59 25.08
CA GLN A 158 -0.18 -4.48 25.03
C GLN A 158 0.24 -3.06 25.43
N PHE A 159 1.34 -2.95 26.17
CA PHE A 159 1.96 -1.66 26.47
C PHE A 159 3.47 -1.80 26.53
N HIS A 160 4.20 -0.74 26.19
CA HIS A 160 5.64 -0.68 26.40
C HIS A 160 5.94 -0.35 27.86
N CYS A 161 6.78 -1.15 28.51
CA CYS A 161 7.26 -0.87 29.86
C CYS A 161 8.65 -0.25 29.78
N ASP A 162 8.74 1.06 30.01
CA ASP A 162 9.99 1.83 29.86
C ASP A 162 11.11 1.30 30.77
N SER A 163 10.78 0.92 32.01
CA SER A 163 11.78 0.38 32.95
C SER A 163 12.34 -0.98 32.54
N CYS A 164 11.57 -1.76 31.76
CA CYS A 164 11.99 -3.07 31.27
C CYS A 164 12.54 -3.02 29.83
N GLY A 165 12.29 -1.93 29.09
CA GLY A 165 12.60 -1.80 27.67
C GLY A 165 11.86 -2.80 26.77
N ILE A 166 10.74 -3.37 27.22
CA ILE A 166 9.98 -4.37 26.44
C ILE A 166 8.47 -4.17 26.54
N CYS A 167 7.77 -4.51 25.46
CA CYS A 167 6.30 -4.64 25.47
C CYS A 167 5.86 -5.78 26.38
N ARG A 168 4.85 -5.52 27.19
CA ARG A 168 4.20 -6.46 28.11
C ARG A 168 2.71 -6.55 27.77
N LEU A 169 2.07 -7.63 28.21
CA LEU A 169 0.62 -7.76 28.19
C LEU A 169 0.08 -7.43 29.57
N VAL A 170 -1.06 -6.74 29.65
CA VAL A 170 -1.80 -6.67 30.91
C VAL A 170 -2.36 -8.07 31.19
N LYS A 171 -1.87 -8.72 32.24
CA LYS A 171 -2.51 -9.95 32.73
C LYS A 171 -3.93 -9.57 33.14
N ARG A 172 -4.96 -10.11 32.47
CA ARG A 172 -6.31 -10.09 33.03
C ARG A 172 -6.20 -10.78 34.39
N LEU A 173 -6.41 -10.03 35.46
CA LEU A 173 -6.75 -10.62 36.75
C LEU A 173 -8.01 -11.44 36.48
N SER A 174 -7.88 -12.76 36.46
CA SER A 174 -9.01 -13.66 36.52
C SER A 174 -9.65 -13.42 37.89
N LEU A 175 -10.59 -12.48 37.96
CA LEU A 175 -11.52 -12.41 39.07
C LEU A 175 -12.43 -13.63 38.91
N TYR A 176 -11.94 -14.78 39.38
CA TYR A 176 -12.82 -15.85 39.83
C TYR A 176 -13.44 -15.33 41.13
N ILE A 177 -14.62 -14.75 40.99
CA ILE A 177 -15.59 -14.57 42.07
C ILE A 177 -16.40 -15.87 42.15
#